data_AF-A0A0G9HBJ1-F1
#
_entry.id   AF-A0A0G9HBJ1-F1
#
_cell.length_a   1.000
_cell.length_b   1.000
_cell.length_c   1.000
_cell.angle_alpha   90.00
_cell.angle_beta   90.00
_cell.angle_gamma   90.00
#
_symmetry.space_group_name_H-M   'P 1'
#
loop_
_entity.id
_entity.type
_entity.pdbx_description
1 polymer ?
#
loop_
_entity_poly.entity_id
_entity_poly.type
_entity_poly.pdbx_seq_one_letter_code
_entity_poly.pdbx_strand_id
1 'polypeptide(L)'
;MAIYNVAVVLWQWGPVVTPRSKSWYESYFFNQFYGQAAYWLKQSDGDVILDGQVFDWVVDNAPVRDFSARGATSKLIVDLMEGAHGVDLTPYNSIIVVLGLDASVASDGGSCSVTSRHAQHHALIMRAGDPFDFVSHELGHGIVGPPHSFTWNTAFQVSGEAPGGYGHRHCIMSAMAYGWFAEARHSAAPPLGAQLEYQTLGPSINGVTANARGWIDTQNVMLTSGFDGQFEIRARQWMGRDAALAPQGLHLTRPDGNDYVIEFYENSGWDAGLSQPYLIVTQDKGEIADLRYPGKHSGTYLRSIPVGPSSAGGLGAAINLLGPMGVMPIAYDPVRHVLRVRLADKVLSGGVIAVSEGVANQEKVTGSGHVTFKPGERFCVSGDWRFDWIENRQTVTIDATHPLFLPGSSASWAIDGIALDPAKTILALTKTVTVPDPKLLNLTQSSPIEIGYKIEPIPNGSRLTLTNRPQDNNYSVEATVTLSTQVASGSATRTIDFTGRDCRFPPEFQERWSTCMAGFLRRKLHDSQVVVVFDPSLIHKVPPGVEDELAGWLGGLAHRLERGDQEGFELAAAMLRHRLRMPEAKLHIVKRDEGGTFPRMTETMPEIPPAAEFPVVGNVKRGDTAP
;
A
#
# COMPACT_ATOMS: atom_id res chain seq x y z
N MET A 1 38.19 8.74 -1.97
CA MET A 1 38.68 8.95 -0.59
C MET A 1 39.10 10.39 -0.37
N ALA A 2 38.36 11.09 0.48
CA ALA A 2 38.59 12.46 0.92
C ALA A 2 38.83 12.47 2.44
N ILE A 3 39.79 13.25 2.89
CA ILE A 3 40.02 13.50 4.31
C ILE A 3 39.10 14.65 4.72
N TYR A 4 38.27 14.42 5.73
CA TYR A 4 37.42 15.43 6.35
C TYR A 4 38.08 15.84 7.67
N ASN A 5 38.83 16.95 7.61
CA ASN A 5 39.68 17.41 8.70
C ASN A 5 38.86 18.21 9.73
N VAL A 6 38.98 17.86 11.01
CA VAL A 6 38.15 18.42 12.08
C VAL A 6 39.00 18.93 13.25
N ALA A 7 38.73 20.17 13.68
CA ALA A 7 39.24 20.72 14.93
C ALA A 7 38.22 20.46 16.04
N VAL A 8 38.61 19.74 17.09
CA VAL A 8 37.78 19.55 18.29
C VAL A 8 38.32 20.46 19.39
N VAL A 9 37.54 21.48 19.76
CA VAL A 9 37.87 22.44 20.80
C VAL A 9 37.13 22.05 22.07
N LEU A 10 37.88 21.71 23.10
CA LEU A 10 37.34 21.45 24.43
C LEU A 10 37.29 22.76 25.22
N TRP A 11 36.09 23.19 25.60
CA TRP A 11 35.89 24.48 26.26
C TRP A 11 34.96 24.36 27.46
N GLN A 12 35.41 24.86 28.61
CA GLN A 12 34.69 24.75 29.88
C GLN A 12 34.36 26.14 30.43
N TRP A 13 33.17 26.27 31.00
CA TRP A 13 32.77 27.47 31.73
C TRP A 13 32.46 27.15 33.19
N GLY A 14 33.08 27.90 34.11
CA GLY A 14 32.86 27.75 35.55
C GLY A 14 33.63 26.57 36.20
N PRO A 15 33.23 26.14 37.42
CA PRO A 15 33.97 25.12 38.17
C PRO A 15 33.99 23.77 37.44
N VAL A 16 35.04 22.98 37.70
CA VAL A 16 35.33 21.71 37.01
C VAL A 16 34.22 20.68 37.21
N VAL A 17 33.31 20.59 36.24
CA VAL A 17 32.44 19.43 36.02
C VAL A 17 33.34 18.37 35.40
N THR A 18 33.69 17.30 36.11
CA THR A 18 34.78 16.35 35.76
C THR A 18 34.70 15.92 34.28
N PRO A 19 35.44 16.56 33.35
CA PRO A 19 35.25 16.29 31.93
C PRO A 19 36.09 15.09 31.51
N ARG A 20 35.73 14.45 30.39
CA ARG A 20 36.59 13.45 29.74
C ARG A 20 37.91 14.11 29.30
N SER A 21 39.01 13.36 29.34
CA SER A 21 40.33 13.87 28.94
C SER A 21 40.39 14.15 27.44
N LYS A 22 41.33 15.00 27.02
CA LYS A 22 41.69 15.17 25.60
C LYS A 22 41.89 13.84 24.88
N SER A 23 42.65 12.92 25.46
CA SER A 23 42.92 11.60 24.88
C SER A 23 41.67 10.72 24.69
N TRP A 24 40.66 10.92 25.54
CA TRP A 24 39.37 10.26 25.36
C TRP A 24 38.65 10.81 24.12
N TYR A 25 38.62 12.13 23.94
CA TYR A 25 38.01 12.76 22.75
C TYR A 25 38.78 12.44 21.46
N GLU A 26 40.11 12.35 21.52
CA GLU A 26 40.91 11.89 20.38
C GLU A 26 40.47 10.49 19.94
N SER A 27 40.28 9.59 20.90
CA SER A 27 39.78 8.24 20.64
C SER A 27 38.33 8.23 20.15
N TYR A 28 37.46 9.06 20.72
CA TYR A 28 36.04 9.13 20.35
C TYR A 28 35.83 9.65 18.93
N PHE A 29 36.57 10.68 18.53
CA PHE A 29 36.41 11.29 17.21
C PHE A 29 37.21 10.61 16.11
N PHE A 30 38.47 10.23 16.38
CA PHE A 30 39.43 9.90 15.32
C PHE A 30 39.86 8.43 15.28
N ASN A 31 39.32 7.57 16.15
CA ASN A 31 39.60 6.14 16.05
C ASN A 31 38.86 5.51 14.84
N GLN A 32 39.58 4.86 13.94
CA GLN A 32 39.00 4.28 12.72
C GLN A 32 38.27 2.94 12.96
N PHE A 33 38.40 2.37 14.15
CA PHE A 33 37.78 1.09 14.54
C PHE A 33 36.53 1.25 15.40
N TYR A 34 36.39 2.36 16.11
CA TYR A 34 35.20 2.72 16.90
C TYR A 34 35.02 4.24 16.97
N GLY A 35 33.84 4.74 17.34
CA GLY A 35 33.60 6.17 17.46
C GLY A 35 33.17 6.83 16.14
N GLN A 36 33.29 8.16 16.06
CA GLN A 36 32.76 8.96 14.94
C GLN A 36 33.48 8.66 13.62
N ALA A 37 34.81 8.51 13.64
CA ALA A 37 35.58 8.16 12.45
C ALA A 37 35.21 6.79 11.90
N ALA A 38 35.09 5.76 12.74
CA ALA A 38 34.65 4.43 12.31
C ALA A 38 33.24 4.43 11.72
N TYR A 39 32.31 5.19 12.31
CA TYR A 39 30.95 5.35 11.78
C TYR A 39 30.98 5.96 10.39
N TRP A 40 31.58 7.13 10.21
CA TRP A 40 31.60 7.82 8.91
C TRP A 40 32.43 7.10 7.86
N LEU A 41 33.50 6.41 8.25
CA LEU A 41 34.26 5.53 7.37
C LEU A 41 33.40 4.40 6.84
N LYS A 42 32.57 3.79 7.70
CA LYS A 42 31.65 2.72 7.30
C LYS A 42 30.50 3.24 6.43
N GLN A 43 29.89 4.37 6.80
CA GLN A 43 28.77 4.96 6.04
C GLN A 43 29.19 5.38 4.61
N SER A 44 30.42 5.84 4.46
CA SER A 44 30.97 6.27 3.17
C SER A 44 31.66 5.16 2.39
N ASP A 45 31.69 3.94 2.90
CA ASP A 45 32.44 2.82 2.32
C ASP A 45 33.91 3.19 2.00
N GLY A 46 34.57 3.83 2.99
CA GLY A 46 35.95 4.27 2.89
C GLY A 46 36.18 5.59 2.16
N ASP A 47 35.14 6.22 1.60
CA ASP A 47 35.33 7.47 0.84
C ASP A 47 35.53 8.71 1.71
N VAL A 48 35.13 8.68 2.98
CA VAL A 48 35.37 9.75 3.95
C VAL A 48 36.19 9.21 5.12
N ILE A 49 37.36 9.80 5.33
CA ILE A 49 38.16 9.59 6.54
C ILE A 49 38.00 10.82 7.42
N LEU A 50 37.46 10.63 8.62
CA LEU A 50 37.42 11.67 9.65
C LEU A 50 38.78 11.70 10.36
N ASP A 51 39.46 12.84 10.28
CA ASP A 51 40.78 13.04 10.88
C ASP A 51 40.87 14.46 11.47
N GLY A 52 41.90 14.73 12.28
CA GLY A 52 42.17 16.08 12.76
C GLY A 52 42.81 16.13 14.14
N GLN A 53 42.45 17.15 14.92
CA GLN A 53 43.13 17.45 16.19
C GLN A 53 42.13 17.81 17.29
N VAL A 54 42.41 17.31 18.50
CA VAL A 54 41.76 17.78 19.73
C VAL A 54 42.64 18.80 20.43
N PHE A 55 42.08 19.98 20.68
CA PHE A 55 42.65 21.03 21.50
C PHE A 55 42.17 20.85 22.94
N ASP A 56 43.09 20.92 23.90
CA ASP A 56 42.80 20.62 25.31
C ASP A 56 41.85 21.65 25.93
N TRP A 57 41.31 21.31 27.11
CA TRP A 57 40.32 22.12 27.82
C TRP A 57 40.82 23.54 28.06
N VAL A 58 40.10 24.51 27.48
CA VAL A 58 40.23 25.93 27.80
C VAL A 58 39.16 26.28 28.84
N VAL A 59 39.59 26.75 30.00
CA VAL A 59 38.69 27.17 31.08
C VAL A 59 38.46 28.68 31.00
N ASP A 60 37.21 29.07 30.79
CA ASP A 60 36.75 30.46 30.85
C ASP A 60 35.95 30.71 32.14
N ASN A 61 36.29 31.81 32.82
CA ASN A 61 35.65 32.26 34.07
C ASN A 61 34.87 33.56 33.87
N ALA A 62 34.56 33.93 32.64
CA ALA A 62 33.70 35.08 32.35
C ALA A 62 32.35 34.98 33.07
N PRO A 63 31.66 36.12 33.35
CA PRO A 63 30.31 36.11 33.93
C PRO A 63 29.35 35.21 33.16
N VAL A 64 28.36 34.63 33.86
CA VAL A 64 27.38 33.70 33.29
C VAL A 64 26.81 34.23 31.99
N ARG A 65 26.90 33.42 30.93
CA ARG A 65 26.33 33.72 29.61
C ARG A 65 25.27 32.67 29.30
N ASP A 66 24.30 33.09 28.50
CA ASP A 66 23.39 32.17 27.81
C ASP A 66 24.12 31.65 26.55
N PHE A 67 24.28 30.32 26.46
CA PHE A 67 24.95 29.67 25.33
C PHE A 67 23.96 29.08 24.31
N SER A 68 22.68 29.44 24.39
CA SER A 68 21.63 28.95 23.48
C SER A 68 21.78 29.49 22.05
N ALA A 69 22.50 30.59 21.84
CA ALA A 69 22.76 31.14 20.52
C ALA A 69 24.00 30.47 19.87
N ARG A 70 23.80 29.30 19.23
CA ARG A 70 24.88 28.46 18.67
C ARG A 70 25.93 29.24 17.85
N GLY A 71 25.49 30.09 16.93
CA GLY A 71 26.41 30.88 16.09
C GLY A 71 27.28 31.86 16.91
N ALA A 72 26.72 32.46 17.96
CA ALA A 72 27.47 33.36 18.85
C ALA A 72 28.41 32.57 19.75
N THR A 73 27.97 31.44 20.29
CA THR A 73 28.77 30.54 21.13
C THR A 73 29.99 29.99 20.36
N SER A 74 29.78 29.45 19.16
CA SER A 74 30.87 28.97 18.31
C SER A 74 31.85 30.08 17.94
N LYS A 75 31.35 31.27 17.55
CA LYS A 75 32.21 32.41 17.20
C LYS A 75 33.07 32.87 18.38
N LEU A 76 32.48 32.99 19.56
CA LEU A 76 33.21 33.33 20.79
C LEU A 76 34.39 32.38 21.03
N ILE A 77 34.14 31.08 20.93
CA ILE A 77 35.14 30.05 21.24
C ILE A 77 36.21 30.00 20.15
N VAL A 78 35.81 30.11 18.87
CA VAL A 78 36.76 30.24 17.75
C VAL A 78 37.67 31.45 17.93
N ASP A 79 37.11 32.63 18.25
CA ASP A 79 37.89 33.85 18.49
C ASP A 79 38.84 33.71 19.67
N LEU A 80 38.42 33.03 20.73
CA LEU A 80 39.27 32.73 21.88
C LEU A 80 40.44 31.83 21.48
N MET A 81 40.19 30.78 20.71
CA MET A 81 41.23 29.85 20.25
C MET A 81 42.24 30.52 19.32
N GLU A 82 41.78 31.31 18.35
CA GLU A 82 42.68 32.01 17.41
C GLU A 82 43.40 33.20 18.06
N GLY A 83 42.72 33.93 18.95
CA GLY A 83 43.21 35.16 19.55
C GLY A 83 44.10 34.92 20.77
N ALA A 84 43.59 34.21 21.77
CA ALA A 84 44.28 34.01 23.04
C ALA A 84 45.19 32.78 23.04
N HIS A 85 44.85 31.75 22.27
CA HIS A 85 45.60 30.49 22.21
C HIS A 85 46.43 30.31 20.94
N GLY A 86 46.31 31.23 19.97
CA GLY A 86 47.14 31.24 18.76
C GLY A 86 46.94 30.02 17.85
N VAL A 87 45.78 29.37 17.91
CA VAL A 87 45.47 28.20 17.08
C VAL A 87 45.05 28.65 15.68
N ASP A 88 45.66 28.07 14.64
CA ASP A 88 45.22 28.26 13.26
C ASP A 88 44.13 27.23 12.91
N LEU A 89 42.90 27.72 12.70
CA LEU A 89 41.75 26.90 12.36
C LEU A 89 41.49 26.79 10.85
N THR A 90 42.23 27.53 10.03
CA THR A 90 42.09 27.55 8.56
C THR A 90 42.15 26.15 7.90
N PRO A 91 43.01 25.21 8.33
CA PRO A 91 43.16 23.90 7.66
C PRO A 91 41.99 22.92 7.84
N TYR A 92 41.02 23.24 8.69
CA TYR A 92 39.96 22.31 9.08
C TYR A 92 38.67 22.54 8.29
N ASN A 93 38.00 21.46 7.88
CA ASN A 93 36.68 21.51 7.24
C ASN A 93 35.57 21.84 8.24
N SER A 94 35.67 21.26 9.45
CA SER A 94 34.73 21.50 10.55
C SER A 94 35.43 21.89 11.84
N ILE A 95 34.71 22.64 12.67
CA ILE A 95 35.08 22.93 14.06
C ILE A 95 34.01 22.33 14.97
N ILE A 96 34.39 21.39 15.82
CA ILE A 96 33.56 20.86 16.89
C ILE A 96 33.90 21.60 18.17
N VAL A 97 32.89 22.17 18.82
CA VAL A 97 33.00 22.79 20.12
C VAL A 97 32.33 21.87 21.14
N VAL A 98 33.12 21.38 22.09
CA VAL A 98 32.63 20.58 23.22
C VAL A 98 32.52 21.46 24.45
N LEU A 99 31.28 21.67 24.91
CA LEU A 99 30.94 22.51 26.04
C LEU A 99 30.95 21.69 27.34
N GLY A 100 31.90 21.98 28.22
CA GLY A 100 31.94 21.52 29.61
C GLY A 100 31.13 22.49 30.48
N LEU A 101 29.81 22.27 30.55
CA LEU A 101 28.88 23.12 31.28
C LEU A 101 28.24 22.36 32.44
N ASP A 102 27.91 23.09 33.50
CA ASP A 102 26.97 22.58 34.51
C ASP A 102 25.57 22.44 33.90
N ALA A 103 24.81 21.43 34.34
CA ALA A 103 23.48 21.13 33.82
C ALA A 103 22.47 22.28 33.99
N SER A 104 22.71 23.22 34.91
CA SER A 104 21.88 24.41 35.11
C SER A 104 22.13 25.54 34.11
N VAL A 105 23.20 25.45 33.29
CA VAL A 105 23.57 26.49 32.33
C VAL A 105 22.82 26.30 31.02
N ALA A 106 22.05 27.32 30.63
CA ALA A 106 21.33 27.33 29.36
C ALA A 106 22.30 27.21 28.19
N SER A 107 22.07 26.20 27.35
CA SER A 107 22.87 25.91 26.16
C SER A 107 22.04 25.17 25.13
N ASP A 108 22.42 25.33 23.86
CA ASP A 108 21.79 24.66 22.74
C ASP A 108 22.87 23.98 21.89
N GLY A 109 22.65 22.71 21.57
CA GLY A 109 23.54 21.90 20.76
C GLY A 109 23.08 21.87 19.31
N GLY A 110 24.03 21.70 18.39
CA GLY A 110 23.75 21.39 16.99
C GLY A 110 24.70 22.04 16.02
N SER A 111 24.39 21.93 14.74
CA SER A 111 25.19 22.47 13.64
C SER A 111 24.87 23.95 13.38
N CYS A 112 25.90 24.68 12.94
CA CYS A 112 25.81 26.05 12.45
C CYS A 112 27.00 26.36 11.51
N SER A 113 27.08 27.58 11.00
CA SER A 113 28.28 28.08 10.32
C SER A 113 29.03 29.03 11.23
N VAL A 114 30.35 28.95 11.22
CA VAL A 114 31.23 29.90 11.92
C VAL A 114 32.31 30.39 10.97
N THR A 115 32.76 31.63 11.15
CA THR A 115 33.88 32.20 10.40
C THR A 115 35.06 32.35 11.34
N SER A 116 36.15 31.66 11.03
CA SER A 116 37.47 31.91 11.61
C SER A 116 38.11 33.12 10.93
N ARG A 117 39.32 33.51 11.32
CA ARG A 117 40.00 34.66 10.72
C ARG A 117 40.15 34.55 9.20
N HIS A 118 40.26 33.33 8.67
CA HIS A 118 40.64 33.09 7.26
C HIS A 118 39.71 32.16 6.50
N ALA A 119 38.75 31.49 7.16
CA ALA A 119 37.87 30.54 6.50
C ALA A 119 36.47 30.48 7.13
N GLN A 120 35.50 30.10 6.32
CA GLN A 120 34.18 29.71 6.80
C GLN A 120 34.18 28.19 7.03
N HIS A 121 33.70 27.78 8.20
CA HIS A 121 33.67 26.39 8.62
C HIS A 121 32.23 25.96 8.93
N HIS A 122 31.97 24.67 8.76
CA HIS A 122 30.87 24.02 9.46
C HIS A 122 31.24 23.94 10.94
N ALA A 123 30.35 24.36 11.83
CA ALA A 123 30.54 24.26 13.27
C ALA A 123 29.51 23.33 13.89
N LEU A 124 29.97 22.45 14.78
CA LEU A 124 29.13 21.60 15.61
C LEU A 124 29.30 22.06 17.06
N ILE A 125 28.20 22.28 17.76
CA ILE A 125 28.20 22.50 19.21
C ILE A 125 27.60 21.27 19.87
N MET A 126 28.35 20.69 20.81
CA MET A 126 27.86 19.63 21.68
C MET A 126 28.22 19.94 23.13
N ARG A 127 27.46 19.39 24.05
CA ARG A 127 27.79 19.32 25.47
C ARG A 127 28.60 18.06 25.74
N ALA A 128 29.46 18.11 26.76
CA ALA A 128 30.11 16.91 27.26
C ALA A 128 29.04 15.89 27.70
N GLY A 129 29.04 14.72 27.08
CA GLY A 129 28.05 13.66 27.33
C GLY A 129 26.83 13.66 26.41
N ASP A 130 26.75 14.55 25.41
CA ASP A 130 25.75 14.42 24.34
C ASP A 130 25.89 13.04 23.63
N PRO A 131 24.78 12.45 23.18
CA PRO A 131 24.77 11.07 22.70
C PRO A 131 25.45 10.92 21.31
N PHE A 132 25.93 9.71 21.02
CA PHE A 132 26.72 9.41 19.82
C PHE A 132 26.05 9.84 18.51
N ASP A 133 24.78 9.54 18.43
CA ASP A 133 23.95 9.65 17.25
C ASP A 133 23.56 11.10 16.97
N PHE A 134 23.36 11.91 18.02
CA PHE A 134 23.32 13.37 17.90
C PHE A 134 24.62 13.92 17.31
N VAL A 135 25.79 13.55 17.86
CA VAL A 135 27.07 14.04 17.34
C VAL A 135 27.30 13.57 15.90
N SER A 136 26.92 12.33 15.59
CA SER A 136 26.98 11.79 14.23
C SER A 136 26.10 12.59 13.28
N HIS A 137 24.84 12.83 13.64
CA HIS A 137 23.90 13.65 12.88
C HIS A 137 24.46 15.02 12.54
N GLU A 138 24.97 15.73 13.55
CA GLU A 138 25.48 17.08 13.38
C GLU A 138 26.77 17.10 12.54
N LEU A 139 27.63 16.08 12.66
CA LEU A 139 28.76 15.90 11.74
C LEU A 139 28.30 15.66 10.30
N GLY A 140 27.17 14.96 10.12
CA GLY A 140 26.55 14.70 8.83
C GLY A 140 26.24 15.98 8.06
N HIS A 141 25.76 17.03 8.73
CA HIS A 141 25.52 18.32 8.06
C HIS A 141 26.78 18.91 7.40
N GLY A 142 27.95 18.69 7.97
CA GLY A 142 29.24 19.08 7.39
C GLY A 142 29.71 18.14 6.27
N ILE A 143 29.56 16.82 6.46
CA ILE A 143 30.09 15.81 5.55
C ILE A 143 29.20 15.63 4.31
N VAL A 144 27.89 15.43 4.51
CA VAL A 144 26.92 15.18 3.42
C VAL A 144 26.13 16.43 3.02
N GLY A 145 26.15 17.47 3.83
CA GLY A 145 25.48 18.73 3.55
C GLY A 145 24.15 18.92 4.30
N PRO A 146 23.45 20.05 4.05
CA PRO A 146 22.56 20.65 5.03
C PRO A 146 21.19 20.01 5.29
N PRO A 147 20.49 19.26 4.42
CA PRO A 147 19.13 18.89 4.79
C PRO A 147 19.06 17.64 5.66
N HIS A 148 18.18 17.70 6.66
CA HIS A 148 17.62 16.51 7.27
C HIS A 148 16.96 15.61 6.23
N SER A 149 16.80 14.34 6.55
CA SER A 149 15.95 13.43 5.77
C SER A 149 14.49 13.58 6.16
N PHE A 150 13.60 13.42 5.18
CA PHE A 150 12.19 13.84 5.30
C PHE A 150 11.22 12.65 5.36
N THR A 151 9.96 12.95 5.68
CA THR A 151 8.82 12.04 5.52
C THR A 151 7.60 12.86 5.13
N TRP A 152 6.64 12.23 4.47
CA TRP A 152 5.38 12.87 4.09
C TRP A 152 4.39 12.99 5.26
N ASN A 153 4.56 12.20 6.32
CA ASN A 153 3.70 12.22 7.52
C ASN A 153 4.44 12.86 8.70
N THR A 154 4.30 14.18 8.82
CA THR A 154 5.16 15.00 9.68
C THR A 154 4.63 15.04 11.10
N ALA A 155 5.14 14.19 11.98
CA ALA A 155 5.00 14.41 13.41
C ALA A 155 5.94 15.52 13.93
N PHE A 156 7.01 15.85 13.19
CA PHE A 156 7.91 16.95 13.48
C PHE A 156 7.91 17.98 12.34
N GLN A 157 7.58 19.23 12.66
CA GLN A 157 7.74 20.36 11.75
C GLN A 157 8.97 21.15 12.19
N VAL A 158 10.01 21.17 11.35
CA VAL A 158 11.20 22.00 11.55
C VAL A 158 10.99 23.29 10.77
N SER A 159 11.15 24.44 11.44
CA SER A 159 11.02 25.75 10.79
C SER A 159 11.99 25.87 9.62
N GLY A 160 11.49 26.25 8.45
CA GLY A 160 12.28 26.36 7.23
C GLY A 160 12.40 25.08 6.39
N GLU A 161 11.92 23.94 6.89
CA GLU A 161 12.00 22.65 6.21
C GLU A 161 10.61 22.12 5.84
N ALA A 162 10.44 21.65 4.60
CA ALA A 162 9.22 20.98 4.14
C ALA A 162 9.59 19.78 3.26
N PRO A 163 8.86 18.65 3.31
CA PRO A 163 7.58 18.47 3.99
C PRO A 163 7.68 18.46 5.53
N GLY A 164 8.79 18.02 6.12
CA GLY A 164 9.10 18.24 7.54
C GLY A 164 10.35 17.47 7.97
N GLY A 165 11.30 18.18 8.58
CA GLY A 165 12.57 17.64 9.04
C GLY A 165 12.40 16.49 10.03
N TYR A 166 13.44 15.65 10.14
CA TYR A 166 13.45 14.47 11.00
C TYR A 166 12.36 13.43 10.69
N GLY A 167 12.10 13.17 9.41
CA GLY A 167 11.04 12.25 9.01
C GLY A 167 11.46 10.80 8.77
N HIS A 168 12.71 10.59 8.42
CA HIS A 168 13.19 9.29 7.93
C HIS A 168 13.74 8.44 9.08
N ARG A 169 12.87 7.63 9.68
CA ARG A 169 13.18 6.80 10.86
C ARG A 169 14.35 5.82 10.74
N HIS A 170 14.84 5.55 9.53
CA HIS A 170 16.00 4.68 9.26
C HIS A 170 17.24 5.46 8.79
N CYS A 171 17.29 6.78 9.02
CA CYS A 171 18.39 7.64 8.56
C CYS A 171 18.96 8.47 9.70
N ILE A 172 20.28 8.54 9.80
CA ILE A 172 20.96 9.40 10.79
C ILE A 172 20.58 10.87 10.66
N MET A 173 20.31 11.35 9.44
CA MET A 173 19.85 12.73 9.19
C MET A 173 18.41 12.99 9.68
N SER A 174 17.82 12.06 10.42
CA SER A 174 16.57 12.22 11.16
C SER A 174 16.70 11.85 12.64
N ALA A 175 17.84 12.19 13.26
CA ALA A 175 18.18 11.81 14.63
C ALA A 175 17.21 12.20 15.73
N MET A 176 16.53 13.33 15.62
CA MET A 176 15.53 13.73 16.63
C MET A 176 14.25 12.86 16.62
N ALA A 177 14.11 11.93 15.67
CA ALA A 177 12.87 11.20 15.44
C ALA A 177 12.94 9.68 15.63
N TYR A 178 14.10 9.03 15.49
CA TYR A 178 14.17 7.57 15.69
C TYR A 178 14.18 7.23 17.19
N GLY A 179 13.33 6.30 17.62
CA GLY A 179 13.12 5.91 19.03
C GLY A 179 11.95 6.59 19.77
N TRP A 180 11.39 7.69 19.24
CA TRP A 180 10.23 8.38 19.85
C TRP A 180 8.86 7.91 19.35
N PHE A 181 8.79 7.22 18.20
CA PHE A 181 7.52 6.74 17.65
C PHE A 181 7.22 5.29 18.05
N ALA A 182 6.00 5.03 18.54
CA ALA A 182 5.53 3.69 18.91
C ALA A 182 5.66 2.64 17.79
N GLU A 183 5.65 3.09 16.53
CA GLU A 183 5.81 2.25 15.33
C GLU A 183 7.28 2.12 14.86
N ALA A 184 8.17 3.03 15.31
CA ALA A 184 9.60 2.93 15.09
C ALA A 184 10.22 2.22 16.29
N ARG A 185 10.11 0.89 16.33
CA ARG A 185 10.89 0.05 17.25
C ARG A 185 12.37 -0.02 16.82
N HIS A 186 12.94 1.14 16.50
CA HIS A 186 14.37 1.36 16.59
C HIS A 186 14.64 1.66 18.06
N SER A 187 14.87 0.60 18.84
CA SER A 187 15.63 0.81 20.07
C SER A 187 17.01 1.29 19.63
N ALA A 188 17.55 2.32 20.27
CA ALA A 188 18.94 2.67 20.00
C ALA A 188 19.80 1.40 20.16
N ALA A 189 20.73 1.15 19.23
CA ALA A 189 21.49 -0.10 19.29
C ALA A 189 22.16 -0.22 20.65
N PRO A 190 22.25 -1.43 21.23
CA PRO A 190 22.95 -1.63 22.48
C PRO A 190 24.38 -1.09 22.36
N PRO A 191 24.89 -0.38 23.38
CA PRO A 191 26.20 0.24 23.28
C PRO A 191 27.29 -0.76 22.94
N LEU A 192 28.29 -0.31 22.19
CA LEU A 192 29.59 -0.99 22.09
C LEU A 192 30.29 -0.89 23.46
N GLY A 193 29.92 -1.77 24.39
CA GLY A 193 30.45 -1.81 25.75
C GLY A 193 29.66 -0.99 26.77
N ALA A 194 30.30 -0.63 27.89
CA ALA A 194 29.64 0.01 29.04
C ALA A 194 29.67 1.55 29.02
N GLN A 195 30.14 2.19 27.95
CA GLN A 195 30.36 3.63 27.91
C GLN A 195 29.06 4.37 27.52
N LEU A 196 28.69 5.39 28.32
CA LEU A 196 27.47 6.19 28.19
C LEU A 196 27.34 6.85 26.82
N GLU A 197 28.46 7.30 26.27
CA GLU A 197 28.54 8.02 25.01
C GLU A 197 28.38 7.12 23.79
N TYR A 198 28.23 5.80 23.98
CA TYR A 198 27.90 4.81 22.95
C TYR A 198 26.50 4.22 23.15
N GLN A 199 25.71 4.69 24.14
CA GLN A 199 24.39 4.13 24.48
C GLN A 199 23.33 4.24 23.38
N THR A 200 23.65 4.93 22.29
CA THR A 200 22.79 5.07 21.12
C THR A 200 23.61 5.02 19.83
N LEU A 201 23.82 3.84 19.22
CA LEU A 201 24.33 3.85 17.84
C LEU A 201 23.20 4.30 16.91
N GLY A 202 23.47 5.34 16.12
CA GLY A 202 22.51 5.86 15.15
C GLY A 202 22.44 4.98 13.89
N PRO A 203 21.30 4.96 13.18
CA PRO A 203 21.14 4.19 11.96
C PRO A 203 22.08 4.69 10.85
N SER A 204 22.13 3.94 9.76
CA SER A 204 22.88 4.37 8.55
C SER A 204 22.29 5.63 7.91
N ILE A 205 23.03 6.24 6.98
CA ILE A 205 22.48 7.30 6.13
C ILE A 205 21.57 6.69 5.05
N ASN A 206 20.48 7.39 4.71
CA ASN A 206 19.52 6.89 3.72
C ASN A 206 20.19 6.63 2.35
N GLY A 207 19.61 5.67 1.63
CA GLY A 207 20.13 5.17 0.37
C GLY A 207 20.13 6.21 -0.74
N VAL A 208 19.25 7.21 -0.72
CA VAL A 208 19.26 8.31 -1.72
C VAL A 208 20.54 9.13 -1.57
N THR A 209 20.83 9.61 -0.34
CA THR A 209 22.04 10.38 -0.08
C THR A 209 23.29 9.54 -0.32
N ALA A 210 23.30 8.28 0.13
CA ALA A 210 24.42 7.37 -0.10
C ALA A 210 24.66 7.11 -1.59
N ASN A 211 23.60 6.87 -2.39
CA ASN A 211 23.68 6.63 -3.83
C ASN A 211 24.22 7.84 -4.57
N ALA A 212 23.69 9.03 -4.26
CA ALA A 212 24.12 10.29 -4.89
C ALA A 212 25.60 10.62 -4.61
N ARG A 213 26.12 10.17 -3.46
CA ARG A 213 27.55 10.28 -3.10
C ARG A 213 28.40 9.12 -3.61
N GLY A 214 27.78 8.10 -4.20
CA GLY A 214 28.45 6.88 -4.65
C GLY A 214 28.88 5.95 -3.50
N TRP A 215 28.38 6.12 -2.28
CA TRP A 215 28.77 5.33 -1.09
C TRP A 215 28.06 3.98 -0.97
N ILE A 216 27.06 3.74 -1.83
CA ILE A 216 26.53 2.41 -2.15
C ILE A 216 26.71 2.14 -3.62
N ASP A 217 26.75 0.86 -3.97
CA ASP A 217 26.45 0.42 -5.32
C ASP A 217 24.95 0.14 -5.46
N THR A 218 24.36 0.67 -6.53
CA THR A 218 22.98 0.40 -6.88
C THR A 218 22.90 -0.11 -8.30
N GLN A 219 21.93 -0.99 -8.55
CA GLN A 219 21.52 -1.31 -9.91
C GLN A 219 20.47 -0.31 -10.36
N ASN A 220 20.73 0.38 -11.47
CA ASN A 220 19.75 1.26 -12.10
C ASN A 220 18.68 0.43 -12.81
N VAL A 221 17.41 0.69 -12.49
CA VAL A 221 16.25 0.02 -13.08
C VAL A 221 15.30 1.08 -13.62
N MET A 222 15.14 1.10 -14.94
CA MET A 222 14.15 1.94 -15.60
C MET A 222 12.81 1.22 -15.65
N LEU A 223 11.80 1.81 -15.04
CA LEU A 223 10.47 1.23 -14.97
C LEU A 223 9.66 1.66 -16.18
N THR A 224 9.13 0.70 -16.92
CA THR A 224 8.27 0.93 -18.09
C THR A 224 6.88 0.37 -17.85
N SER A 225 5.92 0.72 -18.71
CA SER A 225 4.59 0.11 -18.60
C SER A 225 4.66 -1.41 -18.74
N GLY A 226 4.00 -2.13 -17.83
CA GLY A 226 4.02 -3.59 -17.79
C GLY A 226 5.32 -4.20 -17.25
N PHE A 227 6.21 -3.40 -16.66
CA PHE A 227 7.45 -3.90 -16.06
C PHE A 227 7.17 -4.96 -15.00
N ASP A 228 7.96 -6.04 -15.01
CA ASP A 228 7.93 -7.10 -14.01
C ASP A 228 9.32 -7.74 -13.93
N GLY A 229 10.00 -7.58 -12.80
CA GLY A 229 11.38 -7.99 -12.64
C GLY A 229 11.69 -8.46 -11.22
N GLN A 230 12.66 -9.37 -11.11
CA GLN A 230 13.21 -9.82 -9.83
C GLN A 230 14.68 -9.44 -9.74
N PHE A 231 15.10 -9.01 -8.56
CA PHE A 231 16.44 -8.51 -8.29
C PHE A 231 16.92 -9.07 -6.97
N GLU A 232 18.23 -9.22 -6.83
CA GLU A 232 18.88 -9.50 -5.56
C GLU A 232 19.59 -8.24 -5.08
N ILE A 233 19.39 -7.88 -3.82
CA ILE A 233 20.12 -6.81 -3.14
C ILE A 233 20.74 -7.33 -1.86
N ARG A 234 21.97 -6.94 -1.55
CA ARG A 234 22.64 -7.30 -0.31
C ARG A 234 22.36 -6.30 0.80
N ALA A 235 22.51 -6.74 2.04
CA ALA A 235 22.37 -5.87 3.19
C ALA A 235 23.38 -4.72 3.14
N ARG A 236 22.94 -3.50 3.45
CA ARG A 236 23.76 -2.27 3.44
C ARG A 236 25.04 -2.43 4.26
N GLN A 237 24.97 -3.17 5.36
CA GLN A 237 26.08 -3.36 6.30
C GLN A 237 27.12 -4.37 5.78
N TRP A 238 26.77 -5.21 4.80
CA TRP A 238 27.57 -6.35 4.37
C TRP A 238 28.53 -6.02 3.23
N MET A 239 29.82 -6.33 3.45
CA MET A 239 30.92 -6.32 2.45
C MET A 239 31.19 -5.03 1.66
N GLY A 240 30.69 -3.86 2.08
CA GLY A 240 31.02 -2.58 1.40
C GLY A 240 30.53 -2.56 -0.05
N ARG A 241 31.08 -1.71 -0.93
CA ARG A 241 30.84 -1.76 -2.39
C ARG A 241 31.70 -2.85 -3.04
N ASP A 242 31.07 -3.78 -3.77
CA ASP A 242 31.78 -4.81 -4.52
C ASP A 242 30.97 -5.24 -5.75
N ALA A 243 31.54 -5.04 -6.94
CA ALA A 243 30.91 -5.39 -8.21
C ALA A 243 30.75 -6.90 -8.43
N ALA A 244 31.43 -7.74 -7.65
CA ALA A 244 31.29 -9.19 -7.67
C ALA A 244 30.09 -9.70 -6.83
N LEU A 245 29.47 -8.83 -6.02
CA LEU A 245 28.35 -9.15 -5.15
C LEU A 245 27.04 -8.54 -5.68
N ALA A 246 25.89 -9.04 -5.20
CA ALA A 246 24.59 -8.42 -5.49
C ALA A 246 24.54 -7.01 -4.90
N PRO A 247 24.06 -5.96 -5.61
CA PRO A 247 24.18 -4.54 -5.21
C PRO A 247 23.56 -4.23 -3.84
N GLN A 248 24.00 -3.18 -3.14
CA GLN A 248 23.40 -2.76 -1.85
C GLN A 248 21.98 -2.17 -2.00
N GLY A 249 21.59 -1.78 -3.22
CA GLY A 249 20.24 -1.30 -3.48
C GLY A 249 19.87 -1.25 -4.96
N LEU A 250 18.64 -0.82 -5.22
CA LEU A 250 18.14 -0.53 -6.55
C LEU A 250 17.83 0.96 -6.66
N HIS A 251 18.29 1.60 -7.73
CA HIS A 251 17.91 2.96 -8.08
C HIS A 251 16.86 2.89 -9.19
N LEU A 252 15.63 3.23 -8.86
CA LEU A 252 14.47 3.09 -9.72
C LEU A 252 14.11 4.43 -10.34
N THR A 253 14.04 4.50 -11.66
CA THR A 253 13.60 5.70 -12.39
C THR A 253 12.30 5.42 -13.12
N ARG A 254 11.32 6.31 -12.96
CA ARG A 254 10.02 6.23 -13.65
C ARG A 254 9.92 7.21 -14.82
N PRO A 255 9.04 6.93 -15.80
CA PRO A 255 8.84 7.81 -16.94
C PRO A 255 8.21 9.15 -16.56
N ASP A 256 7.54 9.22 -15.41
CA ASP A 256 6.95 10.45 -14.85
C ASP A 256 7.96 11.33 -14.08
N GLY A 257 9.24 10.95 -14.05
CA GLY A 257 10.32 11.68 -13.38
C GLY A 257 10.44 11.43 -11.88
N ASN A 258 9.66 10.52 -11.31
CA ASN A 258 9.88 10.06 -9.94
C ASN A 258 11.06 9.08 -9.89
N ASP A 259 11.96 9.27 -8.92
CA ASP A 259 13.13 8.42 -8.68
C ASP A 259 13.10 7.88 -7.24
N TYR A 260 13.48 6.62 -7.04
CA TYR A 260 13.54 5.98 -5.73
C TYR A 260 14.82 5.20 -5.54
N VAL A 261 15.29 5.10 -4.30
CA VAL A 261 16.29 4.11 -3.90
C VAL A 261 15.64 3.10 -2.96
N ILE A 262 15.83 1.83 -3.27
CA ILE A 262 15.42 0.69 -2.46
C ILE A 262 16.67 0.06 -1.86
N GLU A 263 16.70 -0.11 -0.55
CA GLU A 263 17.86 -0.63 0.19
C GLU A 263 17.44 -1.67 1.23
N PHE A 264 18.29 -2.67 1.47
CA PHE A 264 18.02 -3.74 2.43
C PHE A 264 18.90 -3.59 3.67
N TYR A 265 18.29 -3.50 4.85
CA TYR A 265 18.96 -3.30 6.12
C TYR A 265 18.76 -4.51 7.01
N GLU A 266 19.83 -4.92 7.69
CA GLU A 266 19.77 -5.94 8.72
C GLU A 266 20.02 -5.35 10.10
N ASN A 267 19.56 -6.06 11.12
CA ASN A 267 19.85 -5.76 12.51
C ASN A 267 21.30 -6.14 12.87
N SER A 268 22.27 -5.41 12.31
CA SER A 268 23.70 -5.64 12.52
C SER A 268 24.51 -4.34 12.40
N GLY A 269 25.74 -4.35 12.92
CA GLY A 269 26.64 -3.20 12.87
C GLY A 269 26.03 -1.96 13.52
N TRP A 270 26.00 -0.84 12.78
CA TRP A 270 25.43 0.43 13.24
C TRP A 270 23.89 0.45 13.22
N ASP A 271 23.25 -0.49 12.52
CA ASP A 271 21.81 -0.66 12.48
C ASP A 271 21.32 -1.76 13.44
N ALA A 272 22.16 -2.14 14.42
CA ALA A 272 21.86 -3.15 15.44
C ALA A 272 20.71 -2.75 16.41
N GLY A 273 20.13 -1.57 16.22
CA GLY A 273 18.93 -1.09 16.91
C GLY A 273 17.61 -1.52 16.26
N LEU A 274 17.67 -2.05 15.03
CA LEU A 274 16.50 -2.50 14.28
C LEU A 274 15.83 -3.70 14.95
N SER A 275 14.51 -3.69 15.09
CA SER A 275 13.80 -4.86 15.65
C SER A 275 13.86 -6.11 14.76
N GLN A 276 14.17 -5.96 13.48
CA GLN A 276 14.31 -7.02 12.47
C GLN A 276 14.92 -6.46 11.18
N PRO A 277 15.27 -7.28 10.19
CA PRO A 277 15.64 -6.78 8.87
C PRO A 277 14.50 -6.02 8.17
N TYR A 278 14.82 -5.03 7.34
CA TYR A 278 13.87 -4.22 6.60
C TYR A 278 14.31 -3.95 5.17
N LEU A 279 13.35 -3.95 4.25
CA LEU A 279 13.50 -3.31 2.95
C LEU A 279 12.99 -1.87 3.05
N ILE A 280 13.84 -0.88 2.84
CA ILE A 280 13.52 0.53 2.96
C ILE A 280 13.36 1.11 1.56
N VAL A 281 12.35 1.96 1.39
CA VAL A 281 12.11 2.69 0.16
C VAL A 281 12.12 4.18 0.44
N THR A 282 13.00 4.87 -0.28
CA THR A 282 13.25 6.30 -0.13
C THR A 282 13.13 6.97 -1.49
N GLN A 283 12.37 8.06 -1.57
CA GLN A 283 12.19 8.82 -2.81
C GLN A 283 13.28 9.90 -2.92
N ASP A 284 13.93 9.96 -4.09
CA ASP A 284 14.91 11.02 -4.42
C ASP A 284 14.23 12.19 -5.11
N LYS A 285 13.56 11.94 -6.23
CA LYS A 285 12.87 12.96 -7.04
C LYS A 285 11.38 12.65 -7.20
N GLY A 286 10.60 13.70 -7.44
CA GLY A 286 9.18 13.60 -7.76
C GLY A 286 8.26 14.25 -6.73
N GLU A 287 7.01 13.79 -6.66
CA GLU A 287 5.89 14.54 -6.05
C GLU A 287 6.07 14.88 -4.57
N ILE A 288 6.76 14.04 -3.81
CA ILE A 288 7.03 14.25 -2.38
C ILE A 288 8.53 14.44 -2.08
N ALA A 289 9.36 14.60 -3.11
CA ALA A 289 10.75 14.96 -2.91
C ALA A 289 10.86 16.35 -2.29
N ASP A 290 12.01 16.65 -1.69
CA ASP A 290 12.30 17.99 -1.21
C ASP A 290 12.41 18.96 -2.40
N LEU A 291 11.29 19.64 -2.69
CA LEU A 291 11.20 20.62 -3.77
C LEU A 291 12.00 21.91 -3.48
N ARG A 292 12.38 22.16 -2.22
CA ARG A 292 13.19 23.34 -1.86
C ARG A 292 14.65 23.11 -2.16
N TYR A 293 15.10 21.86 -2.14
CA TYR A 293 16.49 21.47 -2.37
C TYR A 293 16.66 20.29 -3.35
N PRO A 294 16.20 20.41 -4.61
CA PRO A 294 16.13 19.30 -5.57
C PRO A 294 17.48 18.69 -5.98
N GLY A 295 18.61 19.32 -5.61
CA GLY A 295 19.96 18.81 -5.86
C GLY A 295 20.70 18.33 -4.60
N LYS A 296 20.03 18.26 -3.45
CA LYS A 296 20.67 17.84 -2.19
C LYS A 296 20.50 16.36 -1.87
N HIS A 297 19.62 15.64 -2.56
CA HIS A 297 19.44 14.20 -2.39
C HIS A 297 19.22 13.81 -0.91
N SER A 298 18.39 14.57 -0.20
CA SER A 298 18.06 14.39 1.22
C SER A 298 17.26 13.12 1.49
N GLY A 299 16.53 12.64 0.49
CA GLY A 299 15.68 11.46 0.56
C GLY A 299 14.40 11.71 1.36
N THR A 300 13.25 11.46 0.74
CA THR A 300 11.96 11.41 1.44
C THR A 300 11.61 9.96 1.75
N TYR A 301 11.54 9.63 3.03
CA TYR A 301 11.09 8.33 3.48
C TYR A 301 9.65 8.06 3.03
N LEU A 302 9.47 6.96 2.31
CA LEU A 302 8.14 6.49 1.94
C LEU A 302 7.66 5.43 2.92
N ARG A 303 8.41 4.33 2.99
CA ARG A 303 7.99 3.14 3.73
C ARG A 303 9.13 2.16 3.95
N SER A 304 8.92 1.25 4.89
CA SER A 304 9.81 0.13 5.20
C SER A 304 8.97 -1.14 5.30
N ILE A 305 9.48 -2.23 4.73
CA ILE A 305 8.86 -3.55 4.74
C ILE A 305 9.64 -4.43 5.70
N PRO A 306 9.04 -4.92 6.79
CA PRO A 306 9.69 -5.90 7.65
C PRO A 306 10.03 -7.17 6.86
N VAL A 307 11.29 -7.59 6.90
CA VAL A 307 11.81 -8.81 6.29
C VAL A 307 12.05 -9.82 7.40
N GLY A 308 11.36 -10.95 7.35
CA GLY A 308 11.45 -12.00 8.35
C GLY A 308 10.85 -13.30 7.83
N PRO A 309 11.06 -14.43 8.53
CA PRO A 309 10.59 -15.75 8.10
C PRO A 309 9.08 -15.82 7.88
N SER A 310 8.31 -15.00 8.60
CA SER A 310 6.84 -14.90 8.50
C SER A 310 6.35 -13.77 7.60
N SER A 311 7.23 -12.87 7.13
CA SER A 311 6.85 -11.72 6.29
C SER A 311 7.41 -11.78 4.88
N ALA A 312 8.41 -12.60 4.59
CA ALA A 312 8.83 -12.90 3.21
C ALA A 312 7.68 -13.62 2.47
N GLY A 313 6.90 -12.84 1.71
CA GLY A 313 5.70 -13.26 0.98
C GLY A 313 4.35 -13.18 1.73
N GLY A 314 4.33 -12.68 2.97
CA GLY A 314 3.08 -12.40 3.67
C GLY A 314 2.27 -11.27 3.02
N LEU A 315 0.94 -11.29 3.15
CA LEU A 315 -0.01 -10.32 2.55
C LEU A 315 0.29 -8.84 2.85
N GLY A 316 1.03 -8.54 3.92
CA GLY A 316 1.47 -7.19 4.29
C GLY A 316 2.83 -6.75 3.75
N ALA A 317 3.53 -7.60 2.99
CA ALA A 317 4.90 -7.36 2.54
C ALA A 317 5.00 -6.69 1.16
N ALA A 318 3.91 -6.65 0.39
CA ALA A 318 3.88 -5.93 -0.86
C ALA A 318 3.45 -4.47 -0.62
N ILE A 319 4.22 -3.53 -1.14
CA ILE A 319 3.93 -2.09 -1.07
C ILE A 319 3.72 -1.57 -2.47
N ASN A 320 2.64 -0.82 -2.65
CA ASN A 320 2.54 0.09 -3.79
C ASN A 320 3.26 1.38 -3.45
N LEU A 321 4.27 1.76 -4.25
CA LEU A 321 4.82 3.12 -4.18
C LEU A 321 3.76 4.12 -4.64
N LEU A 322 4.03 5.42 -4.54
CA LEU A 322 3.10 6.45 -5.05
C LEU A 322 2.85 6.25 -6.55
N GLY A 323 1.76 5.57 -6.93
CA GLY A 323 1.48 5.10 -8.30
C GLY A 323 1.15 3.60 -8.35
N PRO A 324 1.07 2.98 -9.55
CA PRO A 324 0.71 1.57 -9.69
C PRO A 324 1.84 0.59 -9.35
N MET A 325 3.05 1.05 -9.01
CA MET A 325 4.19 0.15 -8.87
C MET A 325 4.22 -0.58 -7.52
N GLY A 326 4.27 -1.91 -7.56
CA GLY A 326 4.49 -2.76 -6.40
C GLY A 326 5.97 -3.13 -6.19
N VAL A 327 6.42 -3.08 -4.94
CA VAL A 327 7.69 -3.65 -4.44
C VAL A 327 7.36 -4.76 -3.45
N MET A 328 7.98 -5.93 -3.58
CA MET A 328 7.73 -7.06 -2.69
C MET A 328 9.01 -7.86 -2.41
N PRO A 329 9.41 -8.05 -1.14
CA PRO A 329 10.44 -9.01 -0.78
C PRO A 329 9.92 -10.43 -1.03
N ILE A 330 10.71 -11.23 -1.75
CA ILE A 330 10.37 -12.60 -2.15
C ILE A 330 11.02 -13.61 -1.21
N ALA A 331 12.32 -13.48 -0.99
CA ALA A 331 13.11 -14.44 -0.23
C ALA A 331 14.33 -13.74 0.38
N TYR A 332 14.64 -14.06 1.62
CA TYR A 332 15.82 -13.56 2.33
C TYR A 332 16.74 -14.74 2.64
N ASP A 333 18.00 -14.64 2.20
CA ASP A 333 19.08 -15.57 2.52
C ASP A 333 19.96 -14.95 3.61
N PRO A 334 19.82 -15.36 4.88
CA PRO A 334 20.60 -14.82 6.00
C PRO A 334 22.07 -15.27 6.00
N VAL A 335 22.43 -16.28 5.22
CA VAL A 335 23.83 -16.74 5.11
C VAL A 335 24.58 -15.84 4.13
N ARG A 336 23.92 -15.45 3.04
CA ARG A 336 24.49 -14.55 2.03
C ARG A 336 24.21 -13.07 2.31
N HIS A 337 23.36 -12.76 3.29
CA HIS A 337 22.87 -11.41 3.58
C HIS A 337 22.21 -10.75 2.36
N VAL A 338 21.44 -11.55 1.60
CA VAL A 338 20.82 -11.13 0.33
C VAL A 338 19.31 -11.25 0.42
N LEU A 339 18.63 -10.21 -0.04
CA LEU A 339 17.18 -10.16 -0.22
C LEU A 339 16.85 -10.18 -1.72
N ARG A 340 16.05 -11.15 -2.14
CA ARG A 340 15.43 -11.14 -3.46
C ARG A 340 14.14 -10.34 -3.41
N VAL A 341 14.00 -9.35 -4.29
CA VAL A 341 12.85 -8.44 -4.38
C VAL A 341 12.22 -8.52 -5.76
N ARG A 342 10.89 -8.40 -5.83
CA ARG A 342 10.14 -8.23 -7.07
C ARG A 342 9.67 -6.79 -7.20
N LEU A 343 9.79 -6.26 -8.41
CA LEU A 343 9.24 -4.98 -8.81
C LEU A 343 8.22 -5.22 -9.93
N ALA A 344 7.05 -4.60 -9.87
CA ALA A 344 6.04 -4.71 -10.92
C ALA A 344 5.28 -3.40 -11.13
N ASP A 345 4.92 -3.07 -12.37
CA ASP A 345 4.10 -1.91 -12.77
C ASP A 345 2.59 -2.11 -12.52
N LYS A 346 2.26 -2.91 -11.51
CA LYS A 346 0.87 -3.13 -11.05
C LYS A 346 0.88 -3.31 -9.55
N VAL A 347 -0.27 -3.01 -8.94
CA VAL A 347 -0.48 -3.23 -7.52
C VAL A 347 -0.19 -4.69 -7.20
N LEU A 348 0.89 -4.92 -6.46
CA LEU A 348 1.23 -6.24 -5.96
C LEU A 348 0.39 -6.46 -4.71
N SER A 349 -0.71 -7.19 -4.86
CA SER A 349 -1.46 -7.73 -3.73
C SER A 349 -1.13 -9.21 -3.62
N GLY A 350 -0.38 -9.60 -2.59
CA GLY A 350 0.04 -10.99 -2.35
C GLY A 350 -1.09 -12.00 -2.14
N GLY A 351 -2.36 -11.59 -2.25
CA GLY A 351 -3.55 -12.42 -2.03
C GLY A 351 -4.49 -12.56 -3.22
N VAL A 352 -4.21 -11.93 -4.38
CA VAL A 352 -5.13 -12.03 -5.51
C VAL A 352 -4.84 -13.31 -6.29
N ILE A 353 -5.64 -14.34 -5.98
CA ILE A 353 -5.82 -15.50 -6.85
C ILE A 353 -6.68 -15.04 -8.03
N ALA A 354 -6.19 -15.24 -9.25
CA ALA A 354 -7.00 -15.07 -10.43
C ALA A 354 -7.86 -16.33 -10.62
N VAL A 355 -9.19 -16.13 -10.63
CA VAL A 355 -10.16 -17.21 -10.83
C VAL A 355 -10.91 -17.00 -12.13
N SER A 356 -10.90 -17.99 -13.01
CA SER A 356 -11.72 -18.04 -14.22
C SER A 356 -12.65 -19.24 -14.20
N GLU A 357 -13.85 -19.08 -14.77
CA GLU A 357 -14.92 -20.08 -14.76
C GLU A 357 -15.38 -20.38 -16.19
N GLY A 358 -15.66 -21.66 -16.47
CA GLY A 358 -16.32 -22.11 -17.68
C GLY A 358 -17.43 -23.12 -17.37
N VAL A 359 -18.57 -23.00 -18.05
CA VAL A 359 -19.74 -23.89 -17.87
C VAL A 359 -20.05 -24.61 -19.17
N ALA A 360 -20.15 -25.94 -19.11
CA ALA A 360 -20.59 -26.78 -20.22
C ALA A 360 -21.89 -27.50 -19.84
N ASN A 361 -22.90 -27.40 -20.70
CA ASN A 361 -24.24 -27.96 -20.46
C ASN A 361 -24.52 -29.12 -21.42
N GLN A 362 -25.13 -30.19 -20.91
CA GLN A 362 -25.67 -31.30 -21.69
C GLN A 362 -27.12 -31.51 -21.31
N GLU A 363 -28.02 -31.10 -22.21
CA GLU A 363 -29.46 -31.24 -22.02
C GLU A 363 -29.97 -32.58 -22.57
N LYS A 364 -30.92 -33.17 -21.87
CA LYS A 364 -31.66 -34.35 -22.31
C LYS A 364 -33.13 -34.19 -21.95
N VAL A 365 -34.01 -34.31 -22.94
CA VAL A 365 -35.45 -34.42 -22.70
C VAL A 365 -35.75 -35.81 -22.14
N THR A 366 -36.36 -35.88 -20.95
CA THR A 366 -36.63 -37.14 -20.25
C THR A 366 -38.10 -37.53 -20.20
N GLY A 367 -38.99 -36.61 -20.52
CA GLY A 367 -40.42 -36.85 -20.63
C GLY A 367 -41.17 -35.61 -21.07
N SER A 368 -42.49 -35.76 -21.22
CA SER A 368 -43.39 -34.65 -21.52
C SER A 368 -44.67 -34.79 -20.71
N GLY A 369 -45.29 -33.68 -20.37
CA GLY A 369 -46.54 -33.64 -19.62
C GLY A 369 -47.45 -32.52 -20.09
N HIS A 370 -48.62 -32.43 -19.47
CA HIS A 370 -49.59 -31.36 -19.65
C HIS A 370 -49.91 -30.74 -18.30
N VAL A 371 -50.11 -29.43 -18.29
CA VAL A 371 -50.53 -28.69 -17.11
C VAL A 371 -51.60 -27.67 -17.50
N THR A 372 -52.74 -27.74 -16.83
CA THR A 372 -53.84 -26.81 -17.08
C THR A 372 -53.81 -25.65 -16.11
N PHE A 373 -53.58 -24.43 -16.59
CA PHE A 373 -53.69 -23.22 -15.79
C PHE A 373 -55.14 -22.71 -15.79
N LYS A 374 -55.77 -22.64 -14.62
CA LYS A 374 -57.09 -22.04 -14.46
C LYS A 374 -56.98 -20.51 -14.57
N PRO A 375 -58.02 -19.81 -15.06
CA PRO A 375 -58.06 -18.36 -15.04
C PRO A 375 -57.74 -17.81 -13.63
N GLY A 376 -56.71 -16.97 -13.53
CA GLY A 376 -56.29 -16.34 -12.26
C GLY A 376 -55.41 -17.19 -11.34
N GLU A 377 -55.10 -18.44 -11.68
CA GLU A 377 -54.31 -19.35 -10.83
C GLU A 377 -52.84 -18.93 -10.72
N ARG A 378 -52.23 -18.49 -11.83
CA ARG A 378 -50.87 -17.97 -11.84
C ARG A 378 -50.62 -17.17 -13.10
N PHE A 379 -50.73 -15.85 -12.98
CA PHE A 379 -50.72 -14.94 -14.13
C PHE A 379 -51.85 -15.27 -15.14
N CYS A 380 -52.13 -14.35 -16.06
CA CYS A 380 -53.21 -14.37 -17.06
C CYS A 380 -53.11 -15.46 -18.15
N VAL A 381 -52.17 -16.41 -18.07
CA VAL A 381 -52.11 -17.52 -19.03
C VAL A 381 -53.03 -18.62 -18.56
N SER A 382 -54.11 -18.87 -19.30
CA SER A 382 -55.05 -19.97 -19.05
C SER A 382 -54.97 -21.02 -20.15
N GLY A 383 -55.49 -22.21 -19.86
CA GLY A 383 -55.55 -23.32 -20.80
C GLY A 383 -54.63 -24.47 -20.43
N ASP A 384 -54.70 -25.52 -21.23
CA ASP A 384 -53.88 -26.72 -21.07
C ASP A 384 -52.61 -26.62 -21.93
N TRP A 385 -51.45 -26.71 -21.28
CA TRP A 385 -50.16 -26.49 -21.90
C TRP A 385 -49.28 -27.71 -21.77
N ARG A 386 -48.77 -28.17 -22.92
CA ARG A 386 -47.72 -29.17 -22.94
C ARG A 386 -46.40 -28.57 -22.43
N PHE A 387 -45.62 -29.36 -21.74
CA PHE A 387 -44.25 -29.05 -21.38
C PHE A 387 -43.37 -30.30 -21.51
N ASP A 388 -42.07 -30.11 -21.68
CA ASP A 388 -41.08 -31.16 -21.70
C ASP A 388 -40.21 -31.08 -20.43
N TRP A 389 -39.98 -32.22 -19.79
CA TRP A 389 -39.02 -32.35 -18.69
C TRP A 389 -37.61 -32.42 -19.26
N ILE A 390 -36.75 -31.54 -18.79
CA ILE A 390 -35.35 -31.48 -19.20
C ILE A 390 -34.48 -31.82 -18.02
N GLU A 391 -33.60 -32.79 -18.21
CA GLU A 391 -32.47 -33.04 -17.34
C GLU A 391 -31.25 -32.36 -17.94
N ASN A 392 -30.59 -31.51 -17.15
CA ASN A 392 -29.38 -30.80 -17.56
C ASN A 392 -28.20 -31.25 -16.70
N ARG A 393 -27.25 -31.92 -17.34
CA ARG A 393 -25.96 -32.22 -16.74
C ARG A 393 -25.01 -31.07 -17.07
N GLN A 394 -24.64 -30.32 -16.05
CA GLN A 394 -23.70 -29.22 -16.13
C GLN A 394 -22.35 -29.65 -15.59
N THR A 395 -21.30 -29.25 -16.30
CA THR A 395 -19.91 -29.35 -15.86
C THR A 395 -19.35 -27.95 -15.73
N VAL A 396 -18.94 -27.58 -14.52
CA VAL A 396 -18.36 -26.27 -14.20
C VAL A 396 -16.88 -26.47 -13.96
N THR A 397 -16.04 -25.75 -14.69
CA THR A 397 -14.58 -25.77 -14.54
C THR A 397 -14.12 -24.44 -13.97
N ILE A 398 -13.34 -24.48 -12.89
CA ILE A 398 -12.81 -23.32 -12.20
C ILE A 398 -11.30 -23.44 -12.17
N ASP A 399 -10.63 -22.48 -12.80
CA ASP A 399 -9.18 -22.38 -12.76
C ASP A 399 -8.79 -21.31 -11.75
N ALA A 400 -8.04 -21.73 -10.73
CA ALA A 400 -7.44 -20.86 -9.74
C ALA A 400 -5.95 -20.77 -10.04
N THR A 401 -5.46 -19.57 -10.31
CA THR A 401 -4.05 -19.34 -10.63
C THR A 401 -3.42 -18.27 -9.75
N HIS A 402 -2.15 -18.47 -9.42
CA HIS A 402 -1.35 -17.50 -8.69
C HIS A 402 -0.48 -16.69 -9.67
N PRO A 403 -0.58 -15.36 -9.70
CA PRO A 403 0.18 -14.53 -10.64
C PRO A 403 1.70 -14.57 -10.42
N LEU A 404 2.15 -15.02 -9.23
CA LEU A 404 3.57 -15.11 -8.92
C LEU A 404 4.32 -16.33 -9.49
N PHE A 405 3.64 -17.30 -10.13
CA PHE A 405 4.22 -18.55 -10.69
C PHE A 405 5.44 -19.06 -9.89
N LEU A 406 5.19 -19.59 -8.69
CA LEU A 406 6.25 -20.15 -7.86
C LEU A 406 6.18 -21.69 -7.94
N PRO A 407 7.28 -22.37 -8.30
CA PRO A 407 7.36 -23.82 -8.23
C PRO A 407 6.99 -24.32 -6.83
N GLY A 408 6.15 -25.36 -6.75
CA GLY A 408 5.74 -25.95 -5.47
C GLY A 408 4.48 -25.33 -4.83
N SER A 409 3.57 -24.74 -5.61
CA SER A 409 2.27 -24.32 -5.10
C SER A 409 1.40 -25.53 -4.70
N SER A 410 0.81 -25.49 -3.51
CA SER A 410 -0.24 -26.42 -3.07
C SER A 410 -1.61 -25.74 -3.13
N ALA A 411 -2.63 -26.46 -3.60
CA ALA A 411 -4.00 -25.98 -3.62
C ALA A 411 -4.87 -26.81 -2.69
N SER A 412 -5.77 -26.16 -1.96
CA SER A 412 -6.87 -26.81 -1.25
C SER A 412 -8.19 -26.20 -1.70
N TRP A 413 -9.16 -27.06 -2.02
CA TRP A 413 -10.50 -26.66 -2.43
C TRP A 413 -11.51 -27.05 -1.35
N ALA A 414 -12.56 -26.26 -1.20
CA ALA A 414 -13.70 -26.56 -0.35
C ALA A 414 -15.01 -26.21 -1.07
N ILE A 415 -16.07 -26.99 -0.79
CA ILE A 415 -17.43 -26.72 -1.25
C ILE A 415 -18.31 -26.53 -0.01
N ASP A 416 -18.97 -25.39 0.10
CA ASP A 416 -19.77 -24.99 1.27
C ASP A 416 -19.01 -25.18 2.59
N GLY A 417 -17.71 -24.83 2.59
CA GLY A 417 -16.81 -24.99 3.74
C GLY A 417 -16.29 -26.41 3.98
N ILE A 418 -16.74 -27.42 3.24
CA ILE A 418 -16.24 -28.80 3.34
C ILE A 418 -15.01 -28.98 2.45
N ALA A 419 -13.86 -29.27 3.05
CA ALA A 419 -12.63 -29.55 2.32
C ALA A 419 -12.77 -30.77 1.41
N LEU A 420 -12.34 -30.62 0.15
CA LEU A 420 -12.32 -31.70 -0.83
C LEU A 420 -11.08 -32.57 -0.68
N ASP A 421 -11.27 -33.88 -0.82
CA ASP A 421 -10.21 -34.87 -0.82
C ASP A 421 -9.83 -35.20 -2.27
N PRO A 422 -8.61 -34.90 -2.75
CA PRO A 422 -8.20 -35.20 -4.12
C PRO A 422 -8.29 -36.68 -4.51
N ALA A 423 -8.35 -37.60 -3.54
CA ALA A 423 -8.51 -39.03 -3.78
C ALA A 423 -9.97 -39.48 -4.00
N LYS A 424 -10.95 -38.60 -3.73
CA LYS A 424 -12.38 -38.85 -3.93
C LYS A 424 -12.88 -38.11 -5.17
N THR A 425 -14.02 -38.54 -5.68
CA THR A 425 -14.64 -37.97 -6.89
C THR A 425 -16.09 -37.55 -6.69
N ILE A 426 -16.67 -37.78 -5.52
CA ILE A 426 -18.07 -37.46 -5.21
C ILE A 426 -18.13 -36.82 -3.82
N LEU A 427 -18.89 -35.74 -3.72
CA LEU A 427 -19.24 -35.06 -2.48
C LEU A 427 -20.75 -35.13 -2.28
N ALA A 428 -21.19 -35.67 -1.14
CA ALA A 428 -22.60 -35.67 -0.75
C ALA A 428 -22.88 -34.50 0.21
N LEU A 429 -23.92 -33.72 -0.05
CA LEU A 429 -24.34 -32.56 0.74
C LEU A 429 -25.85 -32.57 0.96
N THR A 430 -26.34 -31.82 1.93
CA THR A 430 -27.76 -31.48 2.05
C THR A 430 -27.94 -30.02 1.69
N LYS A 431 -28.75 -29.72 0.68
CA LYS A 431 -28.99 -28.36 0.20
C LYS A 431 -30.48 -28.07 0.08
N THR A 432 -30.81 -26.79 0.18
CA THR A 432 -32.11 -26.31 -0.29
C THR A 432 -32.10 -26.37 -1.82
N VAL A 433 -32.91 -27.27 -2.36
CA VAL A 433 -33.08 -27.45 -3.80
C VAL A 433 -34.40 -26.84 -4.22
N THR A 434 -34.42 -26.26 -5.42
CA THR A 434 -35.64 -25.83 -6.08
C THR A 434 -36.08 -26.94 -7.03
N VAL A 435 -37.24 -27.52 -6.74
CA VAL A 435 -37.87 -28.55 -7.57
C VAL A 435 -38.67 -27.85 -8.64
N PRO A 436 -38.38 -28.07 -9.93
CA PRO A 436 -39.17 -27.49 -11.01
C PRO A 436 -40.60 -28.04 -10.93
N ASP A 437 -41.57 -27.14 -10.99
CA ASP A 437 -42.99 -27.47 -11.00
C ASP A 437 -43.60 -26.94 -12.30
N PRO A 438 -44.32 -27.76 -13.09
CA PRO A 438 -45.03 -27.31 -14.28
C PRO A 438 -46.05 -26.18 -14.02
N LYS A 439 -46.58 -26.04 -12.80
CA LYS A 439 -47.38 -24.89 -12.37
C LYS A 439 -46.56 -23.63 -12.10
N LEU A 440 -45.25 -23.68 -12.37
CA LEU A 440 -44.24 -22.63 -12.14
C LEU A 440 -44.09 -22.27 -10.65
N LEU A 441 -44.40 -23.22 -9.75
CA LEU A 441 -44.27 -23.03 -8.30
C LEU A 441 -42.79 -23.11 -7.91
N ASN A 442 -42.32 -22.13 -7.14
CA ASN A 442 -41.01 -22.21 -6.49
C ASN A 442 -41.15 -23.16 -5.30
N LEU A 443 -41.11 -24.46 -5.58
CA LEU A 443 -41.08 -25.47 -4.54
C LEU A 443 -39.64 -25.64 -4.08
N THR A 444 -39.33 -25.12 -2.89
CA THR A 444 -38.03 -25.32 -2.26
C THR A 444 -38.14 -26.40 -1.20
N GLN A 445 -37.21 -27.34 -1.19
CA GLN A 445 -37.12 -28.35 -0.13
C GLN A 445 -35.67 -28.64 0.20
N SER A 446 -35.41 -29.12 1.42
CA SER A 446 -34.10 -29.65 1.78
C SER A 446 -33.96 -31.06 1.22
N SER A 447 -32.89 -31.32 0.47
CA SER A 447 -32.66 -32.62 -0.18
C SER A 447 -31.17 -32.99 -0.15
N PRO A 448 -30.83 -34.29 0.00
CA PRO A 448 -29.47 -34.74 -0.24
C PRO A 448 -29.15 -34.64 -1.73
N ILE A 449 -27.95 -34.13 -2.04
CA ILE A 449 -27.42 -34.00 -3.39
C ILE A 449 -26.03 -34.65 -3.47
N GLU A 450 -25.61 -35.04 -4.67
CA GLU A 450 -24.26 -35.52 -4.95
C GLU A 450 -23.62 -34.73 -6.08
N ILE A 451 -22.41 -34.23 -5.81
CA ILE A 451 -21.61 -33.46 -6.75
C ILE A 451 -20.38 -34.28 -7.12
N GLY A 452 -20.25 -34.60 -8.41
CA GLY A 452 -19.01 -35.16 -8.94
C GLY A 452 -17.95 -34.07 -8.97
N TYR A 453 -16.72 -34.37 -8.55
CA TYR A 453 -15.62 -33.42 -8.65
C TYR A 453 -14.29 -34.05 -9.04
N LYS A 454 -13.41 -33.23 -9.62
CA LYS A 454 -12.04 -33.59 -9.98
C LYS A 454 -11.14 -32.38 -9.74
N ILE A 455 -10.01 -32.59 -9.07
CA ILE A 455 -8.97 -31.57 -8.83
C ILE A 455 -7.75 -31.92 -9.66
N GLU A 456 -7.28 -30.97 -10.46
CA GLU A 456 -6.11 -31.15 -11.33
C GLU A 456 -5.08 -30.04 -11.08
N PRO A 457 -3.78 -30.34 -11.09
CA PRO A 457 -2.76 -29.30 -11.12
C PRO A 457 -2.73 -28.65 -12.50
N ILE A 458 -2.52 -27.33 -12.54
CA ILE A 458 -2.22 -26.56 -13.76
C ILE A 458 -0.91 -25.79 -13.52
N PRO A 459 -0.18 -25.35 -14.57
CA PRO A 459 1.19 -24.83 -14.41
C PRO A 459 1.36 -23.81 -13.28
N ASN A 460 0.40 -22.92 -13.08
CA ASN A 460 0.43 -21.83 -12.10
C ASN A 460 -0.68 -21.92 -11.04
N GLY A 461 -1.23 -23.10 -10.76
CA GLY A 461 -2.27 -23.25 -9.75
C GLY A 461 -3.02 -24.58 -9.81
N SER A 462 -4.34 -24.53 -9.68
CA SER A 462 -5.20 -25.72 -9.66
C SER A 462 -6.52 -25.48 -10.39
N ARG A 463 -7.03 -26.54 -11.00
CA ARG A 463 -8.34 -26.62 -11.65
C ARG A 463 -9.27 -27.49 -10.82
N LEU A 464 -10.46 -26.99 -10.53
CA LEU A 464 -11.58 -27.76 -9.99
C LEU A 464 -12.64 -27.92 -11.07
N THR A 465 -12.98 -29.17 -11.38
CA THR A 465 -14.12 -29.51 -12.24
C THR A 465 -15.23 -30.07 -11.37
N LEU A 466 -16.42 -29.49 -11.42
CA LEU A 466 -17.63 -29.94 -10.74
C LEU A 466 -18.67 -30.44 -11.75
N THR A 467 -19.43 -31.46 -11.40
CA THR A 467 -20.50 -32.02 -12.23
C THR A 467 -21.71 -32.34 -11.38
N ASN A 468 -22.89 -31.81 -11.73
CA ASN A 468 -24.13 -32.13 -11.03
C ASN A 468 -24.73 -33.46 -11.48
N ARG A 469 -25.64 -33.98 -10.65
CA ARG A 469 -26.63 -34.98 -11.07
C ARG A 469 -27.94 -34.26 -11.40
N PRO A 470 -28.50 -34.44 -12.61
CA PRO A 470 -29.76 -33.80 -12.97
C PRO A 470 -30.91 -34.11 -12.00
N GLN A 471 -30.90 -35.31 -11.40
CA GLN A 471 -31.97 -35.77 -10.51
C GLN A 471 -32.04 -34.99 -9.19
N ASP A 472 -30.98 -34.27 -8.84
CA ASP A 472 -30.87 -33.52 -7.58
C ASP A 472 -31.54 -32.13 -7.65
N ASN A 473 -32.23 -31.85 -8.76
CA ASN A 473 -32.92 -30.58 -9.05
C ASN A 473 -31.95 -29.38 -9.08
N ASN A 474 -32.47 -28.18 -8.82
CA ASN A 474 -31.70 -26.94 -8.98
C ASN A 474 -31.17 -26.47 -7.62
N TYR A 475 -29.89 -26.18 -7.52
CA TYR A 475 -29.24 -25.83 -6.26
C TYR A 475 -27.99 -24.97 -6.49
N SER A 476 -27.54 -24.27 -5.46
CA SER A 476 -26.34 -23.43 -5.52
C SER A 476 -25.30 -23.88 -4.50
N VAL A 477 -24.02 -23.87 -4.85
CA VAL A 477 -22.92 -24.18 -3.94
C VAL A 477 -21.85 -23.11 -3.94
N GLU A 478 -21.12 -22.98 -2.84
CA GLU A 478 -19.98 -22.08 -2.73
C GLU A 478 -18.66 -22.84 -2.86
N ALA A 479 -17.90 -22.61 -3.92
CA ALA A 479 -16.55 -23.12 -4.10
C ALA A 479 -15.51 -22.13 -3.60
N THR A 480 -14.70 -22.56 -2.64
CA THR A 480 -13.57 -21.80 -2.11
C THR A 480 -12.27 -22.49 -2.48
N VAL A 481 -11.32 -21.73 -3.01
CA VAL A 481 -9.94 -22.18 -3.25
C VAL A 481 -8.99 -21.43 -2.35
N THR A 482 -8.02 -22.15 -1.79
CA THR A 482 -6.83 -21.56 -1.17
C THR A 482 -5.62 -22.07 -1.94
N LEU A 483 -4.84 -21.14 -2.49
CA LEU A 483 -3.55 -21.44 -3.09
C LEU A 483 -2.47 -20.98 -2.13
N SER A 484 -1.60 -21.91 -1.75
CA SER A 484 -0.44 -21.66 -0.91
C SER A 484 0.84 -21.94 -1.69
N THR A 485 1.82 -21.07 -1.56
CA THR A 485 3.18 -21.21 -2.07
C THR A 485 4.14 -21.19 -0.88
N GLN A 486 5.44 -21.39 -1.11
CA GLN A 486 6.44 -21.27 -0.04
C GLN A 486 6.49 -19.89 0.62
N VAL A 487 5.98 -18.85 -0.06
CA VAL A 487 6.12 -17.47 0.40
C VAL A 487 4.76 -16.82 0.68
N ALA A 488 3.70 -17.18 -0.04
CA ALA A 488 2.39 -16.51 0.05
C ALA A 488 1.22 -17.51 0.01
N SER A 489 0.10 -17.14 0.64
CA SER A 489 -1.19 -17.82 0.49
C SER A 489 -2.31 -16.83 0.19
N GLY A 490 -3.20 -17.18 -0.73
CA GLY A 490 -4.43 -16.43 -1.01
C GLY A 490 -5.65 -17.34 -0.97
N SER A 491 -6.85 -16.74 -0.90
CA SER A 491 -8.11 -17.47 -1.07
C SER A 491 -9.07 -16.71 -1.98
N ALA A 492 -9.95 -17.45 -2.65
CA ALA A 492 -11.02 -16.89 -3.46
C ALA A 492 -12.26 -17.78 -3.40
N THR A 493 -13.44 -17.15 -3.48
CA THR A 493 -14.73 -17.81 -3.34
C THR A 493 -15.64 -17.50 -4.53
N ARG A 494 -16.40 -18.51 -4.98
CA ARG A 494 -17.34 -18.44 -6.09
C ARG A 494 -18.63 -19.18 -5.77
N THR A 495 -19.76 -18.55 -6.03
CA THR A 495 -21.08 -19.21 -6.00
C THR A 495 -21.39 -19.80 -7.37
N ILE A 496 -21.82 -21.06 -7.39
CA ILE A 496 -22.08 -21.82 -8.59
C ILE A 496 -23.53 -22.29 -8.54
N ASP A 497 -24.31 -21.92 -9.55
CA ASP A 497 -25.70 -22.31 -9.68
C ASP A 497 -25.84 -23.51 -10.62
N PHE A 498 -26.29 -24.64 -10.09
CA PHE A 498 -26.60 -25.83 -10.86
C PHE A 498 -28.09 -25.90 -11.20
N THR A 499 -28.39 -26.01 -12.48
CA THR A 499 -29.70 -26.35 -13.04
C THR A 499 -29.70 -27.83 -13.38
N GLY A 500 -30.21 -28.68 -12.50
CA GLY A 500 -30.33 -30.11 -12.72
C GLY A 500 -31.55 -30.49 -13.54
N ARG A 501 -32.71 -29.88 -13.26
CA ARG A 501 -33.97 -30.15 -13.95
C ARG A 501 -34.68 -28.86 -14.33
N ASP A 502 -35.44 -28.93 -15.41
CA ASP A 502 -36.26 -27.81 -15.87
C ASP A 502 -37.56 -28.30 -16.54
N CYS A 503 -38.57 -27.43 -16.53
CA CYS A 503 -39.84 -27.61 -17.24
C CYS A 503 -39.88 -26.65 -18.42
N ARG A 504 -39.58 -27.13 -19.62
CA ARG A 504 -39.58 -26.28 -20.81
C ARG A 504 -40.94 -26.32 -21.50
N PHE A 505 -41.57 -25.16 -21.54
CA PHE A 505 -42.80 -24.93 -22.30
C PHE A 505 -42.49 -24.57 -23.75
N PRO A 506 -43.44 -24.80 -24.68
CA PRO A 506 -43.31 -24.35 -26.06
C PRO A 506 -43.17 -22.82 -26.14
N PRO A 507 -42.54 -22.28 -27.20
CA PRO A 507 -42.34 -20.83 -27.36
C PRO A 507 -43.62 -20.00 -27.21
N GLU A 508 -44.76 -20.50 -27.70
CA GLU A 508 -46.05 -19.82 -27.61
C GLU A 508 -46.49 -19.55 -26.15
N PHE A 509 -46.27 -20.52 -25.25
CA PHE A 509 -46.56 -20.33 -23.83
C PHE A 509 -45.69 -19.21 -23.26
N GLN A 510 -44.39 -19.22 -23.55
CA GLN A 510 -43.43 -18.25 -23.05
C GLN A 510 -43.75 -16.83 -23.55
N GLU A 511 -44.18 -16.69 -24.81
CA GLU A 511 -44.62 -15.42 -25.37
C GLU A 511 -45.89 -14.88 -24.66
N ARG A 512 -46.90 -15.73 -24.47
CA ARG A 512 -48.14 -15.34 -23.78
C ARG A 512 -47.89 -15.04 -22.31
N TRP A 513 -47.05 -15.83 -21.66
CA TRP A 513 -46.66 -15.65 -20.27
C TRP A 513 -45.88 -14.37 -20.06
N SER A 514 -44.85 -14.10 -20.86
CA SER A 514 -44.07 -12.86 -20.78
C SER A 514 -44.92 -11.62 -21.07
N THR A 515 -45.79 -11.65 -22.08
CA THR A 515 -46.73 -10.57 -22.41
C THR A 515 -47.69 -10.29 -21.26
N CYS A 516 -48.25 -11.34 -20.65
CA CYS A 516 -49.10 -11.18 -19.48
C CYS A 516 -48.31 -10.66 -18.27
N MET A 517 -47.10 -11.16 -18.00
CA MET A 517 -46.25 -10.68 -16.91
C MET A 517 -45.98 -9.18 -17.04
N ALA A 518 -45.65 -8.72 -18.25
CA ALA A 518 -45.49 -7.30 -18.54
C ALA A 518 -46.79 -6.51 -18.28
N GLY A 519 -47.95 -7.04 -18.67
CA GLY A 519 -49.25 -6.43 -18.41
C GLY A 519 -49.68 -6.42 -16.94
N PHE A 520 -49.33 -7.46 -16.18
CA PHE A 520 -49.60 -7.58 -14.74
C PHE A 520 -48.72 -6.63 -13.93
N LEU A 521 -47.43 -6.55 -14.26
CA LEU A 521 -46.51 -5.59 -13.65
C LEU A 521 -46.96 -4.15 -13.93
N ARG A 522 -47.35 -3.82 -15.18
CA ARG A 522 -47.90 -2.51 -15.54
C ARG A 522 -49.20 -2.15 -14.79
N ARG A 523 -50.12 -3.11 -14.59
CA ARG A 523 -51.38 -2.87 -13.84
C ARG A 523 -51.17 -2.76 -12.34
N LYS A 524 -50.34 -3.62 -11.73
CA LYS A 524 -50.07 -3.54 -10.29
C LYS A 524 -49.30 -2.29 -9.88
N LEU A 525 -48.44 -1.76 -10.76
CA LEU A 525 -47.82 -0.44 -10.60
C LEU A 525 -48.84 0.71 -10.58
N HIS A 526 -50.00 0.53 -11.22
CA HIS A 526 -51.05 1.54 -11.28
C HIS A 526 -52.02 1.51 -10.08
N ASP A 527 -52.13 0.40 -9.34
CA ASP A 527 -53.10 0.24 -8.23
C ASP A 527 -52.49 0.25 -6.82
N SER A 528 -51.17 0.43 -6.69
CA SER A 528 -50.51 0.53 -5.38
C SER A 528 -50.96 1.80 -4.63
N GLN A 529 -51.39 1.67 -3.36
CA GLN A 529 -51.60 2.79 -2.43
C GLN A 529 -50.27 3.40 -1.98
N VAL A 530 -49.17 2.66 -2.11
CA VAL A 530 -47.81 3.11 -1.79
C VAL A 530 -46.99 3.18 -3.07
N VAL A 531 -46.29 4.29 -3.29
CA VAL A 531 -45.30 4.44 -4.36
C VAL A 531 -43.94 4.62 -3.73
N VAL A 532 -42.97 3.81 -4.13
CA VAL A 532 -41.57 3.97 -3.74
C VAL A 532 -40.88 4.77 -4.84
N VAL A 533 -40.30 5.91 -4.49
CA VAL A 533 -39.57 6.78 -5.43
C VAL A 533 -38.15 7.04 -4.93
N PHE A 534 -37.24 7.29 -5.86
CA PHE A 534 -35.94 7.84 -5.50
C PHE A 534 -36.08 9.29 -5.05
N ASP A 535 -35.09 9.76 -4.28
CA ASP A 535 -34.87 11.19 -4.12
C ASP A 535 -34.82 11.85 -5.52
N PRO A 536 -35.66 12.87 -5.79
CA PRO A 536 -35.70 13.53 -7.10
C PRO A 536 -34.33 14.04 -7.57
N SER A 537 -33.44 14.38 -6.64
CA SER A 537 -32.06 14.80 -6.93
C SER A 537 -31.16 13.66 -7.45
N LEU A 538 -31.65 12.43 -7.53
CA LEU A 538 -30.88 11.26 -7.97
C LEU A 538 -31.33 10.73 -9.34
N ILE A 539 -32.44 11.21 -9.89
CA ILE A 539 -33.00 10.67 -11.14
C ILE A 539 -32.06 10.85 -12.34
N HIS A 540 -31.28 11.93 -12.36
CA HIS A 540 -30.29 12.21 -13.41
C HIS A 540 -29.04 11.31 -13.33
N LYS A 541 -28.90 10.52 -12.27
CA LYS A 541 -27.79 9.55 -12.10
C LYS A 541 -28.18 8.14 -12.55
N VAL A 542 -29.45 7.91 -12.88
CA VAL A 542 -29.91 6.64 -13.45
C VAL A 542 -29.37 6.53 -14.88
N PRO A 543 -28.70 5.43 -15.25
CA PRO A 543 -28.22 5.24 -16.62
C PRO A 543 -29.36 5.31 -17.65
N PRO A 544 -29.14 5.88 -18.85
CA PRO A 544 -30.14 5.84 -19.92
C PRO A 544 -30.45 4.40 -20.32
N GLY A 545 -31.74 4.07 -20.52
CA GLY A 545 -32.21 2.77 -21.01
C GLY A 545 -32.54 1.73 -19.93
N VAL A 546 -32.43 2.06 -18.63
CA VAL A 546 -32.87 1.19 -17.52
C VAL A 546 -34.15 1.67 -16.84
N GLU A 547 -34.84 2.67 -17.40
CA GLU A 547 -36.00 3.33 -16.79
C GLU A 547 -37.17 2.37 -16.57
N ASP A 548 -37.46 1.51 -17.55
CA ASP A 548 -38.51 0.49 -17.45
C ASP A 548 -38.16 -0.60 -16.43
N GLU A 549 -36.88 -1.01 -16.37
CA GLU A 549 -36.39 -1.96 -15.38
C GLU A 549 -36.49 -1.37 -13.97
N LEU A 550 -36.06 -0.12 -13.82
CA LEU A 550 -36.14 0.65 -12.57
C LEU A 550 -37.58 0.79 -12.08
N ALA A 551 -38.51 1.13 -12.97
CA ALA A 551 -39.93 1.21 -12.64
C ALA A 551 -40.45 -0.15 -12.15
N GLY A 552 -40.03 -1.25 -12.78
CA GLY A 552 -40.35 -2.61 -12.34
C GLY A 552 -39.84 -2.91 -10.93
N TRP A 553 -38.59 -2.56 -10.62
CA TRP A 553 -37.99 -2.75 -9.29
C TRP A 553 -38.69 -1.92 -8.22
N LEU A 554 -38.96 -0.64 -8.49
CA LEU A 554 -39.68 0.25 -7.57
C LEU A 554 -41.11 -0.23 -7.30
N GLY A 555 -41.79 -0.75 -8.32
CA GLY A 555 -43.10 -1.41 -8.15
C GLY A 555 -43.04 -2.66 -7.29
N GLY A 556 -41.99 -3.47 -7.46
CA GLY A 556 -41.74 -4.64 -6.62
C GLY A 556 -41.54 -4.27 -5.15
N LEU A 557 -40.82 -3.18 -4.87
CA LEU A 557 -40.61 -2.67 -3.52
C LEU A 557 -41.89 -2.14 -2.88
N ALA A 558 -42.67 -1.34 -3.60
CA ALA A 558 -43.99 -0.88 -3.16
C ALA A 558 -44.90 -2.04 -2.77
N HIS A 559 -44.92 -3.10 -3.58
CA HIS A 559 -45.75 -4.27 -3.31
C HIS A 559 -45.35 -5.02 -2.03
N ARG A 560 -44.06 -5.08 -1.70
CA ARG A 560 -43.59 -5.73 -0.46
C ARG A 560 -44.01 -4.94 0.78
N LEU A 561 -43.86 -3.62 0.74
CA LEU A 561 -44.32 -2.73 1.82
C LEU A 561 -45.82 -2.88 2.09
N GLU A 562 -46.66 -2.91 1.04
CA GLU A 562 -48.11 -3.08 1.20
C GLU A 562 -48.52 -4.41 1.84
N ARG A 563 -47.69 -5.45 1.69
CA ARG A 563 -47.90 -6.76 2.31
C ARG A 563 -47.32 -6.87 3.72
N GLY A 564 -46.70 -5.80 4.24
CA GLY A 564 -45.99 -5.82 5.51
C GLY A 564 -44.68 -6.63 5.49
N ASP A 565 -44.14 -6.94 4.30
CA ASP A 565 -42.88 -7.67 4.12
C ASP A 565 -41.69 -6.70 4.23
N GLN A 566 -41.42 -6.23 5.45
CA GLN A 566 -40.36 -5.26 5.71
C GLN A 566 -38.97 -5.82 5.41
N GLU A 567 -38.71 -7.07 5.78
CA GLU A 567 -37.41 -7.72 5.57
C GLU A 567 -37.11 -7.90 4.07
N GLY A 568 -38.10 -8.38 3.30
CA GLY A 568 -37.96 -8.49 1.85
C GLY A 568 -37.86 -7.14 1.14
N PHE A 569 -38.50 -6.09 1.68
CA PHE A 569 -38.33 -4.72 1.17
C PHE A 569 -36.89 -4.23 1.34
N GLU A 570 -36.31 -4.34 2.54
CA GLU A 570 -34.94 -3.86 2.81
C GLU A 570 -33.90 -4.61 1.97
N LEU A 571 -34.05 -5.93 1.83
CA LEU A 571 -33.16 -6.74 1.00
C LEU A 571 -33.23 -6.32 -0.48
N ALA A 572 -34.44 -6.19 -1.03
CA ALA A 572 -34.62 -5.78 -2.42
C ALA A 572 -34.17 -4.33 -2.65
N ALA A 573 -34.34 -3.44 -1.68
CA ALA A 573 -33.87 -2.06 -1.74
C ALA A 573 -32.33 -2.00 -1.79
N ALA A 574 -31.65 -2.81 -0.98
CA ALA A 574 -30.20 -2.94 -1.01
C ALA A 574 -29.70 -3.48 -2.37
N MET A 575 -30.38 -4.49 -2.93
CA MET A 575 -30.06 -5.02 -4.26
C MET A 575 -30.23 -3.96 -5.36
N LEU A 576 -31.32 -3.18 -5.32
CA LEU A 576 -31.55 -2.10 -6.29
C LEU A 576 -30.46 -1.02 -6.19
N ARG A 577 -30.11 -0.59 -4.97
CA ARG A 577 -29.01 0.36 -4.73
C ARG A 577 -27.68 -0.17 -5.26
N HIS A 578 -27.38 -1.45 -5.02
CA HIS A 578 -26.16 -2.09 -5.53
C HIS A 578 -26.14 -2.14 -7.06
N ARG A 579 -27.26 -2.56 -7.68
CA ARG A 579 -27.41 -2.66 -9.14
C ARG A 579 -27.22 -1.33 -9.84
N LEU A 580 -27.73 -0.25 -9.25
CA LEU A 580 -27.58 1.12 -9.76
C LEU A 580 -26.24 1.77 -9.39
N ARG A 581 -25.40 1.10 -8.57
CA ARG A 581 -24.15 1.63 -8.00
C ARG A 581 -24.37 2.89 -7.15
N MET A 582 -25.46 2.92 -6.41
CA MET A 582 -25.87 4.04 -5.54
C MET A 582 -26.16 3.54 -4.12
N PRO A 583 -25.14 3.11 -3.36
CA PRO A 583 -25.34 2.49 -2.04
C PRO A 583 -26.01 3.42 -1.02
N GLU A 584 -25.84 4.73 -1.16
CA GLU A 584 -26.39 5.76 -0.26
C GLU A 584 -27.77 6.30 -0.69
N ALA A 585 -28.35 5.79 -1.78
CA ALA A 585 -29.60 6.34 -2.29
C ALA A 585 -30.77 6.07 -1.33
N LYS A 586 -31.35 7.15 -0.79
CA LYS A 586 -32.58 7.07 0.02
C LYS A 586 -33.78 6.82 -0.90
N LEU A 587 -34.61 5.87 -0.48
CA LEU A 587 -35.90 5.59 -1.11
C LEU A 587 -36.98 6.26 -0.28
N HIS A 588 -37.86 7.01 -0.92
CA HIS A 588 -39.00 7.64 -0.28
C HIS A 588 -40.25 6.78 -0.51
N ILE A 589 -41.03 6.62 0.55
CA ILE A 589 -42.29 5.89 0.53
C ILE A 589 -43.40 6.94 0.55
N VAL A 590 -44.18 7.01 -0.52
CA VAL A 590 -45.27 8.00 -0.66
C VAL A 590 -46.61 7.26 -0.66
N LYS A 591 -47.52 7.62 0.23
CA LYS A 591 -48.89 7.11 0.21
C LYS A 591 -49.75 7.97 -0.73
N ARG A 592 -50.47 7.34 -1.66
CA ARG A 592 -51.31 8.04 -2.65
C ARG A 592 -52.45 8.84 -2.04
N ASP A 593 -52.92 8.45 -0.86
CA ASP A 593 -54.07 9.05 -0.19
C ASP A 593 -53.74 10.42 0.45
N GLU A 594 -52.46 10.84 0.46
CA GLU A 594 -51.99 12.10 1.05
C GLU A 594 -51.99 13.30 0.06
N GLY A 595 -52.66 13.18 -1.09
CA GLY A 595 -53.01 14.33 -1.95
C GLY A 595 -51.85 15.01 -2.70
N GLY A 596 -50.66 14.40 -2.75
CA GLY A 596 -49.53 14.92 -3.52
C GLY A 596 -49.66 14.64 -5.02
N THR A 597 -49.56 15.67 -5.86
CA THR A 597 -49.35 15.52 -7.30
C THR A 597 -47.98 14.90 -7.55
N PHE A 598 -47.95 13.67 -8.09
CA PHE A 598 -46.71 13.02 -8.51
C PHE A 598 -46.16 13.70 -9.77
N PRO A 599 -44.86 14.01 -9.85
CA PRO A 599 -44.25 14.31 -11.14
C PRO A 599 -44.31 13.04 -12.00
N ARG A 600 -45.06 13.09 -13.10
CA ARG A 600 -44.98 12.05 -14.13
C ARG A 600 -43.53 12.03 -14.63
N MET A 601 -42.88 10.88 -14.65
CA MET A 601 -41.51 10.74 -15.18
C MET A 601 -41.38 11.24 -16.64
N THR A 602 -42.50 11.33 -17.38
CA THR A 602 -42.53 11.87 -18.73
C THR A 602 -42.62 13.40 -18.81
N GLU A 603 -42.91 14.11 -17.71
CA GLU A 603 -43.17 15.56 -17.71
C GLU A 603 -41.99 16.41 -17.20
N THR A 604 -40.86 15.80 -16.81
CA THR A 604 -39.66 16.53 -16.34
C THR A 604 -38.41 16.36 -17.22
N MET A 605 -38.55 15.89 -18.47
CA MET A 605 -37.49 16.13 -19.46
C MET A 605 -37.73 17.50 -20.10
N PRO A 606 -36.81 18.48 -19.96
CA PRO A 606 -36.89 19.68 -20.77
C PRO A 606 -36.83 19.27 -22.24
N GLU A 607 -37.74 19.82 -23.07
CA GLU A 607 -37.69 19.66 -24.52
C GLU A 607 -36.25 19.95 -24.99
N ILE A 608 -35.62 18.94 -25.59
CA ILE A 608 -34.33 19.10 -26.28
C ILE A 608 -34.62 20.08 -27.43
N PRO A 609 -33.98 21.28 -27.48
CA PRO A 609 -34.16 22.16 -28.61
C PRO A 609 -33.66 21.43 -29.87
N PRO A 610 -34.36 21.55 -31.02
CA PRO A 610 -33.88 20.98 -32.26
C PRO A 610 -32.46 21.51 -32.55
N ALA A 611 -31.59 20.58 -32.96
CA ALA A 611 -30.16 20.80 -33.15
C ALA A 611 -29.87 22.12 -33.88
N ALA A 612 -29.17 23.02 -33.21
CA ALA A 612 -28.50 24.14 -33.87
C ALA A 612 -27.40 23.54 -34.76
N GLU A 613 -27.52 23.79 -36.06
CA GLU A 613 -26.51 23.50 -37.07
C GLU A 613 -25.17 24.10 -36.65
N PHE A 614 -24.17 23.26 -36.42
CA PHE A 614 -22.78 23.72 -36.34
C PHE A 614 -22.28 24.01 -37.76
N PRO A 615 -21.77 25.21 -38.04
CA PRO A 615 -21.19 25.51 -39.34
C PRO A 615 -19.89 24.75 -39.53
N VAL A 616 -19.83 24.03 -40.65
CA VAL A 616 -18.60 23.50 -41.23
C VAL A 616 -17.68 24.68 -41.57
N VAL A 617 -16.54 24.75 -40.90
CA VAL A 617 -15.36 25.52 -41.34
C VAL A 617 -14.18 24.57 -41.10
N GLY A 618 -13.41 24.10 -42.08
CA GLY A 618 -13.03 24.73 -43.33
C GLY A 618 -11.53 25.05 -43.24
N ASN A 619 -10.71 24.19 -43.87
CA ASN A 619 -9.26 24.31 -44.05
C ASN A 619 -8.75 25.75 -44.27
N VAL A 620 -7.69 26.18 -43.56
CA VAL A 620 -6.71 27.16 -44.10
C VAL A 620 -5.30 26.95 -43.54
N LYS A 621 -4.42 26.51 -44.45
CA LYS A 621 -3.00 26.86 -44.76
C LYS A 621 -1.94 27.23 -43.69
N ARG A 622 -0.77 26.62 -43.93
CA ARG A 622 0.61 27.13 -43.71
C ARG A 622 0.82 28.57 -44.20
N GLY A 623 1.70 29.30 -43.51
CA GLY A 623 2.42 30.44 -44.08
C GLY A 623 3.08 31.35 -43.05
N ASP A 624 4.41 31.42 -43.13
CA ASP A 624 5.40 32.17 -42.34
C ASP A 624 5.13 33.67 -42.13
N THR A 625 5.65 34.25 -41.03
CA THR A 625 6.81 35.18 -41.00
C THR A 625 6.83 36.04 -39.72
N ALA A 626 8.04 36.25 -39.20
CA ALA A 626 8.41 37.23 -38.16
C ALA A 626 8.37 38.68 -38.71
N PRO A 627 8.56 39.74 -37.90
CA PRO A 627 9.77 39.99 -37.09
C PRO A 627 9.56 39.92 -35.58
#